data_AF-A0A1J4T988-F1
#
_entry.id   AF-A0A1J4T988-F1
#
_cell.length_a   1.000
_cell.length_b   1.000
_cell.length_c   1.000
_cell.angle_alpha   90.00
_cell.angle_beta   90.00
_cell.angle_gamma   90.00
#
_symmetry.space_group_name_H-M   'P 1'
#
loop_
_entity.id
_entity.type
_entity.pdbx_description
1 polymer ?
#
loop_
_entity_poly.entity_id
_entity_poly.type
_entity_poly.pdbx_seq_one_letter_code
_entity_poly.pdbx_strand_id
1 'polypeptide(L)'
;MDNKNLDGIKKLNKDEIDKSRKIVLDYINNHETKKKNVLSYLTSGKRAIEKNITAAKKIDGLFQMEQSEKLNINNSIKEQKNLIAQPEDKELIKNEANKTNIINNKLKPAVKKQPKKKVAKKLSVVKKPSGREQKEDGLKHKKSSRNIDYKKYLKKFFYTLIILIIIFAVIYFLFAMSLLNFNIDNKYFRKVAAYIPVPALISKIGFIDYYNYHDSFNKVKKSIQNEGDLNNFKLSLIRELILKDLAGQYNIRIGENKGLYGVFKEELNKNIILDKKINKVAISRIDKINQLISSGQDFKEIGEKYGDEFISKDYINKDEAMKIFGRQVEILKLGGISEVIPFGQGLYIINLLNENAYSYKLQSIFIKAKTLDDYLAEKLSSIKVWSLVD
;
A
#
# COMPACT_ATOMS: atom_id res chain seq x y z
N MET A 1 -37.08 -10.09 48.23
CA MET A 1 -36.63 -8.81 48.80
C MET A 1 -35.11 -8.88 48.84
N ASP A 2 -34.45 -8.36 47.81
CA ASP A 2 -33.72 -7.07 47.81
C ASP A 2 -32.49 -7.15 48.76
N ASN A 3 -31.24 -6.91 48.36
CA ASN A 3 -30.78 -5.74 47.60
C ASN A 3 -29.42 -5.97 46.91
N LYS A 4 -29.22 -5.23 45.82
CA LYS A 4 -27.99 -5.10 45.03
C LYS A 4 -26.91 -4.32 45.81
N ASN A 5 -25.63 -4.58 45.53
CA ASN A 5 -24.61 -3.56 45.16
C ASN A 5 -23.21 -4.20 45.07
N LEU A 6 -22.83 -4.59 43.85
CA LEU A 6 -21.44 -4.80 43.44
C LEU A 6 -21.01 -3.56 42.64
N ASP A 7 -20.31 -2.63 43.28
CA ASP A 7 -19.56 -1.59 42.57
C ASP A 7 -18.15 -1.51 43.14
N GLY A 8 -17.25 -2.30 42.55
CA GLY A 8 -15.87 -2.52 42.99
C GLY A 8 -14.89 -1.54 42.37
N ILE A 9 -15.14 -0.23 42.44
CA ILE A 9 -14.15 0.78 42.03
C ILE A 9 -13.29 1.16 43.24
N LYS A 10 -12.13 0.50 43.35
CA LYS A 10 -11.11 0.79 44.37
C LYS A 10 -10.54 2.18 44.12
N LYS A 11 -10.80 3.13 45.04
CA LYS A 11 -10.22 4.47 44.99
C LYS A 11 -8.71 4.37 45.26
N LEU A 12 -7.90 4.88 44.33
CA LEU A 12 -6.44 4.90 44.43
C LEU A 12 -5.99 5.76 45.63
N ASN A 13 -4.93 5.31 46.30
CA ASN A 13 -4.35 6.04 47.42
C ASN A 13 -3.57 7.28 46.91
N LYS A 14 -3.44 8.30 47.75
CA LYS A 14 -2.84 9.61 47.40
C LYS A 14 -1.42 9.46 46.83
N ASP A 15 -0.64 8.51 47.35
CA ASP A 15 0.72 8.22 46.88
C ASP A 15 0.76 7.64 45.46
N GLU A 16 -0.24 6.86 45.06
CA GLU A 16 -0.36 6.30 43.72
C GLU A 16 -0.77 7.38 42.71
N ILE A 17 -1.63 8.31 43.14
CA ILE A 17 -2.02 9.49 42.36
C ILE A 17 -0.80 10.36 42.12
N ASP A 18 0.02 10.63 43.15
CA ASP A 18 1.20 11.47 43.02
C ASP A 18 2.31 10.81 42.17
N LYS A 19 2.49 9.48 42.26
CA LYS A 19 3.36 8.73 41.33
C LYS A 19 2.86 8.81 39.89
N SER A 20 1.56 8.65 39.66
CA SER A 20 0.99 8.75 38.31
C SER A 20 1.14 10.16 37.72
N ARG A 21 0.95 11.21 38.54
CA ARG A 21 1.18 12.60 38.12
C ARG A 21 2.64 12.85 37.77
N LYS A 22 3.59 12.32 38.55
CA LYS A 22 5.01 12.48 38.29
C LYS A 22 5.40 11.86 36.94
N ILE A 23 4.91 10.66 36.63
CA ILE A 23 5.15 9.98 35.34
C ILE A 23 4.60 10.81 34.17
N VAL A 24 3.40 11.38 34.31
CA VAL A 24 2.78 12.20 33.26
C VAL A 24 3.55 13.52 33.05
N LEU A 25 4.00 14.16 34.14
CA LEU A 25 4.77 15.41 34.05
C LEU A 25 6.18 15.20 33.47
N ASP A 26 6.86 14.11 33.85
CA ASP A 26 8.15 13.74 33.27
C ASP A 26 8.02 13.41 31.77
N TYR A 27 6.92 12.78 31.37
CA TYR A 27 6.62 12.52 29.97
C TYR A 27 6.38 13.81 29.17
N ILE A 28 5.62 14.76 29.72
CA ILE A 28 5.35 16.07 29.08
C ILE A 28 6.65 16.88 28.94
N ASN A 29 7.46 16.96 30.00
CA ASN A 29 8.72 17.71 29.98
C ASN A 29 9.74 17.13 28.99
N ASN A 30 9.83 15.80 28.88
CA ASN A 30 10.69 15.14 27.89
C ASN A 30 10.19 15.34 26.45
N HIS A 31 8.88 15.49 26.25
CA HIS A 31 8.31 15.79 24.93
C HIS A 31 8.54 17.24 24.50
N GLU A 32 8.45 18.20 25.43
CA GLU A 32 8.67 19.61 25.11
C GLU A 32 10.14 19.94 24.84
N THR A 33 11.07 19.32 25.56
CA THR A 33 12.52 19.47 25.34
C THR A 33 12.95 18.88 23.99
N LYS A 34 12.44 17.69 23.61
CA LYS A 34 12.67 17.12 22.27
C LYS A 34 12.09 18.01 21.16
N LYS A 35 10.90 18.60 21.37
CA LYS A 35 10.26 19.48 20.39
C LYS A 35 11.01 20.82 20.22
N LYS A 36 11.54 21.39 21.32
CA LYS A 36 12.39 22.61 21.26
C LYS A 36 13.72 22.35 20.55
N ASN A 37 14.35 21.19 20.76
CA ASN A 37 15.60 20.84 20.07
C ASN A 37 15.36 20.64 18.57
N VAL A 38 14.31 19.92 18.15
CA VAL A 38 13.99 19.76 16.73
C VAL A 38 13.66 21.10 16.05
N LEU A 39 12.99 22.01 16.76
CA LEU A 39 12.66 23.33 16.23
C LEU A 39 13.90 24.23 16.08
N SER A 40 14.88 24.15 17.00
CA SER A 40 16.11 24.95 16.93
C SER A 40 16.99 24.58 15.73
N TYR A 41 17.12 23.28 15.41
CA TYR A 41 17.83 22.77 14.22
C TYR A 41 17.15 23.17 12.89
N LEU A 42 15.82 23.25 12.87
CA LEU A 42 15.08 23.71 11.68
C LEU A 42 15.24 25.22 11.42
N THR A 43 15.32 26.03 12.49
CA THR A 43 15.52 27.49 12.37
C THR A 43 16.94 27.88 11.99
N SER A 44 17.98 27.15 12.45
CA SER A 44 19.36 27.39 12.02
C SER A 44 19.61 26.96 10.58
N GLY A 45 18.97 25.87 10.11
CA GLY A 45 19.00 25.46 8.70
C GLY A 45 18.36 26.48 7.75
N LYS A 46 17.22 27.09 8.13
CA LYS A 46 16.56 28.13 7.31
C LYS A 46 17.39 29.40 7.15
N ARG A 47 18.07 29.87 8.21
CA ARG A 47 18.92 31.07 8.15
C ARG A 47 20.17 30.89 7.30
N ALA A 48 20.71 29.67 7.20
CA ALA A 48 21.82 29.35 6.30
C ALA A 48 21.39 29.37 4.82
N ILE A 49 20.17 28.88 4.53
CA ILE A 49 19.59 28.87 3.19
C ILE A 49 19.27 30.30 2.71
N GLU A 50 18.71 31.16 3.58
CA GLU A 50 18.40 32.54 3.22
C GLU A 50 19.66 33.37 2.91
N LYS A 51 20.77 33.17 3.66
CA LYS A 51 22.06 33.82 3.37
C LYS A 51 22.61 33.42 2.00
N ASN A 52 22.49 32.15 1.61
CA ASN A 52 22.98 31.65 0.31
C ASN A 52 22.13 32.14 -0.87
N ILE A 53 20.82 32.30 -0.69
CA ILE A 53 19.93 32.85 -1.73
C ILE A 53 20.18 34.35 -1.96
N THR A 54 20.50 35.11 -0.91
CA THR A 54 20.88 36.53 -1.05
C THR A 54 22.28 36.74 -1.65
N ALA A 55 23.21 35.78 -1.46
CA ALA A 55 24.51 35.82 -2.12
C ALA A 55 24.39 35.52 -3.63
N ALA A 56 23.51 34.60 -4.02
CA ALA A 56 23.25 34.26 -5.42
C ALA A 56 22.51 35.36 -6.22
N LYS A 57 21.83 36.31 -5.55
CA LYS A 57 21.12 37.42 -6.20
C LYS A 57 22.01 38.65 -6.51
N LYS A 58 23.27 38.66 -6.08
CA LYS A 58 24.18 39.81 -6.26
C LYS A 58 25.24 39.61 -7.35
N ILE A 59 25.19 38.52 -8.11
CA ILE A 59 26.10 38.29 -9.24
C ILE A 59 25.28 38.37 -10.53
N ASP A 60 25.65 39.38 -11.32
CA ASP A 60 24.98 39.92 -12.49
C ASP A 60 24.80 38.94 -13.65
N GLY A 61 23.74 39.18 -14.43
CA GLY A 61 23.84 39.20 -15.88
C GLY A 61 23.39 37.97 -16.68
N LEU A 62 22.21 38.13 -17.30
CA LEU A 62 21.78 37.52 -18.58
C LEU A 62 21.13 36.12 -18.56
N PHE A 63 19.95 36.11 -19.17
CA PHE A 63 19.04 34.98 -19.43
C PHE A 63 19.72 33.78 -20.11
N GLN A 64 19.64 32.60 -19.47
CA GLN A 64 19.33 31.25 -20.02
C GLN A 64 19.89 30.14 -19.10
N MET A 65 19.20 29.79 -18.01
CA MET A 65 19.31 28.50 -17.30
C MET A 65 18.35 28.50 -16.10
N GLU A 66 17.07 28.20 -16.30
CA GLU A 66 16.08 28.28 -15.20
C GLU A 66 15.29 26.99 -14.92
N GLN A 67 15.65 25.86 -15.54
CA GLN A 67 14.94 24.59 -15.31
C GLN A 67 15.79 23.45 -14.74
N SER A 68 17.10 23.40 -14.99
CA SER A 68 17.97 22.33 -14.50
C SER A 68 18.37 22.48 -13.02
N GLU A 69 18.58 23.71 -12.53
CA GLU A 69 19.03 23.92 -11.15
C GLU A 69 17.90 23.85 -10.11
N LYS A 70 16.66 24.26 -10.46
CA LYS A 70 15.48 24.11 -9.59
C LYS A 70 15.09 22.65 -9.34
N LEU A 71 15.45 21.73 -10.24
CA LEU A 71 15.24 20.28 -10.09
C LEU A 71 16.29 19.63 -9.18
N ASN A 72 17.56 20.03 -9.27
CA ASN A 72 18.63 19.48 -8.43
C ASN A 72 18.53 19.91 -6.96
N ILE A 73 18.07 21.13 -6.68
CA ILE A 73 17.86 21.61 -5.31
C ILE A 73 16.66 20.90 -4.65
N ASN A 74 15.59 20.63 -5.41
CA ASN A 74 14.43 19.90 -4.88
C ASN A 74 14.72 18.40 -4.63
N ASN A 75 15.60 17.78 -5.42
CA ASN A 75 15.99 16.38 -5.22
C ASN A 75 16.92 16.21 -4.01
N SER A 76 17.89 17.10 -3.81
CA SER A 76 18.77 17.08 -2.64
C SER A 76 18.03 17.36 -1.31
N ILE A 77 17.01 18.22 -1.32
CA ILE A 77 16.11 18.45 -0.16
C ILE A 77 15.25 17.21 0.16
N LYS A 78 14.88 16.42 -0.86
CA LYS A 78 14.07 15.20 -0.69
C LYS A 78 14.91 14.02 -0.17
N GLU A 79 16.17 13.94 -0.59
CA GLU A 79 17.12 12.93 -0.11
C GLU A 79 17.57 13.20 1.33
N GLN A 80 17.84 14.46 1.71
CA GLN A 80 18.20 14.78 3.09
C GLN A 80 17.03 14.61 4.09
N LYS A 81 15.77 14.79 3.66
CA LYS A 81 14.58 14.48 4.49
C LYS A 81 14.37 12.98 4.70
N ASN A 82 14.86 12.13 3.79
CA ASN A 82 14.72 10.68 3.90
C ASN A 82 15.84 10.03 4.73
N LEU A 83 17.00 10.68 4.86
CA LEU A 83 18.12 10.20 5.69
C LEU A 83 17.95 10.48 7.20
N ILE A 84 17.05 11.37 7.59
CA ILE A 84 16.86 11.78 9.00
C ILE A 84 15.69 11.06 9.69
N ALA A 85 14.86 10.31 8.95
CA ALA A 85 13.77 9.52 9.53
C ALA A 85 14.14 8.02 9.58
N GLN A 86 14.80 7.61 10.66
CA GLN A 86 15.00 6.19 10.95
C GLN A 86 13.65 5.46 11.10
N PRO A 87 13.57 4.17 10.72
CA PRO A 87 12.32 3.40 10.65
C PRO A 87 11.64 3.15 12.01
N GLU A 88 12.33 3.34 13.14
CA GLU A 88 11.81 3.04 14.48
C GLU A 88 10.73 4.04 14.98
N ASP A 89 10.75 5.29 14.52
CA ASP A 89 9.77 6.30 14.97
C ASP A 89 8.44 6.26 14.21
N LYS A 90 8.36 5.58 13.05
CA LYS A 90 7.11 5.46 12.27
C LYS A 90 6.19 4.36 12.80
N GLU A 91 6.73 3.38 13.50
CA GLU A 91 5.95 2.27 14.08
C GLU A 91 5.30 2.66 15.42
N LEU A 92 5.95 3.49 16.23
CA LEU A 92 5.40 4.01 17.48
C LEU A 92 4.16 4.90 17.26
N ILE A 93 4.17 5.73 16.21
CA ILE A 93 3.04 6.62 15.88
C ILE A 93 1.80 5.85 15.39
N LYS A 94 1.99 4.71 14.70
CA LYS A 94 0.86 3.87 14.23
C LYS A 94 0.23 3.03 15.34
N ASN A 95 1.02 2.58 16.32
CA ASN A 95 0.51 1.78 17.43
C ASN A 95 -0.20 2.64 18.51
N GLU A 96 0.13 3.92 18.64
CA GLU A 96 -0.52 4.84 19.59
C GLU A 96 -1.87 5.42 19.10
N ALA A 97 -2.03 5.61 17.78
CA ALA A 97 -3.29 6.05 17.17
C ALA A 97 -4.42 5.00 17.29
N ASN A 98 -4.06 3.71 17.40
CA ASN A 98 -5.02 2.63 17.56
C ASN A 98 -5.49 2.47 19.02
N LYS A 99 -4.68 2.83 20.02
CA LYS A 99 -5.09 2.80 21.44
C LYS A 99 -6.04 3.93 21.82
N THR A 100 -5.92 5.11 21.23
CA THR A 100 -6.80 6.26 21.50
C THR A 100 -8.21 6.11 20.89
N ASN A 101 -8.35 5.40 19.77
CA ASN A 101 -9.66 5.12 19.16
C ASN A 101 -10.49 4.06 19.90
N ILE A 102 -9.84 3.13 20.62
CA ILE A 102 -10.54 2.10 21.41
C ILE A 102 -11.14 2.68 22.70
N ILE A 103 -10.52 3.71 23.29
CA ILE A 103 -11.02 4.38 24.50
C ILE A 103 -12.22 5.30 24.19
N ASN A 104 -12.24 5.96 23.02
CA ASN A 104 -13.32 6.86 22.63
C ASN A 104 -14.62 6.16 22.17
N ASN A 105 -14.55 4.89 21.76
CA ASN A 105 -15.72 4.13 21.29
C ASN A 105 -16.46 3.35 22.39
N LYS A 106 -15.99 3.34 23.64
CA LYS A 106 -16.70 2.74 24.79
C LYS A 106 -17.48 3.74 25.67
N LEU A 107 -17.50 5.04 25.34
CA LEU A 107 -18.17 6.09 26.14
C LEU A 107 -19.40 6.74 25.46
N LYS A 108 -19.96 6.13 24.40
CA LYS A 108 -21.19 6.60 23.77
C LYS A 108 -22.18 5.44 23.59
N PRO A 109 -22.84 5.01 24.66
CA PRO A 109 -24.30 5.20 24.68
C PRO A 109 -24.84 5.36 26.11
N ALA A 110 -24.88 6.58 26.66
CA ALA A 110 -25.57 6.83 27.93
C ALA A 110 -26.11 8.26 28.09
N VAL A 111 -26.47 8.98 27.02
CA VAL A 111 -27.25 10.23 27.14
C VAL A 111 -28.13 10.41 25.92
N LYS A 112 -29.39 9.96 26.02
CA LYS A 112 -30.57 10.58 25.36
C LYS A 112 -31.79 9.70 25.62
N LYS A 113 -32.53 10.06 26.66
CA LYS A 113 -33.98 9.85 26.81
C LYS A 113 -34.37 10.54 28.11
N GLN A 114 -35.08 11.66 28.03
CA GLN A 114 -36.19 12.03 28.94
C GLN A 114 -36.96 13.26 28.38
N PRO A 115 -38.26 13.41 28.70
CA PRO A 115 -39.24 14.12 27.87
C PRO A 115 -39.58 15.54 28.35
N LYS A 116 -40.06 16.38 27.43
CA LYS A 116 -40.61 17.71 27.71
C LYS A 116 -41.96 17.62 28.43
N LYS A 117 -42.11 18.26 29.59
CA LYS A 117 -43.39 18.68 30.17
C LYS A 117 -43.30 20.10 30.77
N LYS A 118 -44.50 20.70 30.84
CA LYS A 118 -44.89 22.12 30.93
C LYS A 118 -44.62 22.80 32.28
N VAL A 119 -45.01 24.09 32.34
CA VAL A 119 -45.31 24.99 33.50
C VAL A 119 -44.20 26.05 33.72
N ALA A 120 -44.38 27.37 33.84
CA ALA A 120 -45.49 28.25 34.29
C ALA A 120 -45.38 29.66 33.61
N LYS A 121 -46.49 30.42 33.38
CA LYS A 121 -47.02 31.59 34.16
C LYS A 121 -45.98 32.68 34.50
N LYS A 122 -46.25 33.99 34.59
CA LYS A 122 -47.27 35.00 34.22
C LYS A 122 -46.71 36.32 34.86
N LEU A 123 -47.18 37.50 34.44
CA LEU A 123 -46.93 38.87 34.97
C LEU A 123 -45.71 39.55 34.31
N SER A 124 -45.77 40.78 33.76
CA SER A 124 -46.53 41.96 34.19
C SER A 124 -46.93 42.91 33.04
N VAL A 125 -48.04 43.59 33.32
CA VAL A 125 -48.74 44.68 32.61
C VAL A 125 -47.94 45.99 32.66
N VAL A 126 -47.70 46.68 31.53
CA VAL A 126 -47.61 48.16 31.45
C VAL A 126 -48.03 48.69 30.06
N LYS A 127 -49.18 49.38 30.07
CA LYS A 127 -49.65 50.59 29.33
C LYS A 127 -49.23 50.90 27.88
N LYS A 128 -50.28 51.18 27.07
CA LYS A 128 -50.31 51.97 25.82
C LYS A 128 -49.76 53.40 26.03
N PRO A 129 -49.26 54.04 24.96
CA PRO A 129 -50.03 55.09 24.25
C PRO A 129 -50.00 54.84 22.72
N SER A 130 -51.14 54.79 22.01
CA SER A 130 -51.83 55.91 21.34
C SER A 130 -50.96 56.78 20.43
N GLY A 131 -51.17 56.66 19.12
CA GLY A 131 -51.07 57.75 18.16
C GLY A 131 -49.73 57.95 17.46
N ARG A 132 -49.58 57.33 16.29
CA ARG A 132 -49.21 58.06 15.06
C ARG A 132 -49.35 57.14 13.85
N GLU A 133 -50.29 57.52 12.99
CA GLU A 133 -50.39 57.12 11.61
C GLU A 133 -49.03 57.34 10.93
N GLN A 134 -48.41 56.27 10.47
CA GLN A 134 -47.49 56.33 9.35
C GLN A 134 -47.99 55.36 8.30
N LYS A 135 -48.51 55.99 7.24
CA LYS A 135 -48.91 55.45 5.95
C LYS A 135 -48.19 54.16 5.61
N GLU A 136 -48.98 53.08 5.52
CA GLU A 136 -48.63 51.87 4.80
C GLU A 136 -48.55 52.19 3.30
N ASP A 137 -47.53 52.94 2.90
CA ASP A 137 -47.15 53.05 1.50
C ASP A 137 -46.41 51.75 1.12
N GLY A 138 -47.21 50.73 0.79
CA GLY A 138 -47.17 50.19 -0.56
C GLY A 138 -45.88 49.57 -1.09
N LEU A 139 -44.91 49.16 -0.27
CA LEU A 139 -43.82 48.30 -0.74
C LEU A 139 -44.17 46.82 -0.57
N LYS A 140 -45.22 46.41 -1.30
CA LYS A 140 -45.30 45.05 -1.83
C LYS A 140 -44.12 44.89 -2.78
N HIS A 141 -42.91 44.70 -2.25
CA HIS A 141 -41.86 44.05 -2.99
C HIS A 141 -42.41 42.68 -3.35
N LYS A 142 -42.98 42.59 -4.57
CA LYS A 142 -43.01 41.38 -5.36
C LYS A 142 -41.58 40.87 -5.30
N LYS A 143 -41.28 40.01 -4.33
CA LYS A 143 -40.26 38.99 -4.44
C LYS A 143 -40.77 38.10 -5.56
N SER A 144 -40.65 38.61 -6.78
CA SER A 144 -40.55 37.82 -7.98
C SER A 144 -39.31 36.99 -7.73
N SER A 145 -39.50 35.88 -7.00
CA SER A 145 -38.63 34.73 -7.10
C SER A 145 -38.67 34.39 -8.57
N ARG A 146 -37.74 34.99 -9.32
CA ARG A 146 -37.24 34.39 -10.53
C ARG A 146 -36.64 33.09 -10.04
N ASN A 147 -37.51 32.08 -9.88
CA ASN A 147 -37.14 30.69 -9.97
C ASN A 147 -36.63 30.57 -11.40
N ILE A 148 -35.43 31.08 -11.63
CA ILE A 148 -34.61 30.70 -12.77
C ILE A 148 -34.65 29.19 -12.69
N ASP A 149 -35.20 28.56 -13.71
CA ASP A 149 -35.28 27.10 -13.78
C ASP A 149 -33.84 26.57 -13.86
N TYR A 150 -33.14 26.56 -12.74
CA TYR A 150 -31.77 26.10 -12.60
C TYR A 150 -31.67 24.67 -13.12
N LYS A 151 -32.74 23.88 -12.98
CA LYS A 151 -32.89 22.54 -13.57
C LYS A 151 -32.75 22.54 -15.10
N LYS A 152 -33.29 23.54 -15.80
CA LYS A 152 -33.21 23.65 -17.27
C LYS A 152 -31.81 24.02 -17.73
N TYR A 153 -31.14 24.93 -17.02
CA TYR A 153 -29.73 25.30 -17.30
C TYR A 153 -28.77 24.17 -16.97
N LEU A 154 -28.94 23.50 -15.83
CA LEU A 154 -28.18 22.30 -15.44
C LEU A 154 -28.34 21.20 -16.49
N LYS A 155 -29.56 20.93 -16.97
CA LYS A 155 -29.80 19.92 -18.01
C LYS A 155 -29.05 20.26 -19.31
N LYS A 156 -29.09 21.53 -19.75
CA LYS A 156 -28.32 21.98 -20.93
C LYS A 156 -26.82 21.82 -20.72
N PHE A 157 -26.29 22.21 -19.55
CA PHE A 157 -24.89 22.07 -19.21
C PHE A 157 -24.42 20.61 -19.25
N PHE A 158 -25.17 19.69 -18.63
CA PHE A 158 -24.85 18.26 -18.69
C PHE A 158 -24.93 17.71 -20.11
N TYR A 159 -25.91 18.15 -20.92
CA TYR A 159 -26.00 17.74 -22.31
C TYR A 159 -24.79 18.21 -23.13
N THR A 160 -24.36 19.46 -22.97
CA THR A 160 -23.15 19.98 -23.62
C THR A 160 -21.88 19.25 -23.15
N LEU A 161 -21.80 18.89 -21.86
CA LEU A 161 -20.68 18.12 -21.32
C LEU A 161 -20.62 16.70 -21.90
N ILE A 162 -21.77 16.02 -22.02
CA ILE A 162 -21.86 14.70 -22.64
C ILE A 162 -21.45 14.75 -24.11
N ILE A 163 -21.93 15.74 -24.86
CA ILE A 163 -21.52 15.94 -26.27
C ILE A 163 -20.00 16.13 -26.36
N LEU A 164 -19.41 16.94 -25.49
CA LEU A 164 -17.97 17.16 -25.46
C LEU A 164 -17.21 15.85 -25.21
N ILE A 165 -17.65 15.03 -24.26
CA ILE A 165 -17.07 13.70 -23.97
C ILE A 165 -17.18 12.78 -25.19
N ILE A 166 -18.32 12.77 -25.88
CA ILE A 166 -18.51 11.97 -27.10
C ILE A 166 -17.54 12.41 -28.20
N ILE A 167 -17.37 13.72 -28.40
CA ILE A 167 -16.41 14.27 -29.38
C ILE A 167 -15.00 13.80 -29.06
N PHE A 168 -14.56 13.90 -27.79
CA PHE A 168 -13.25 13.39 -27.39
C PHE A 168 -13.11 11.87 -27.60
N ALA A 169 -14.16 11.09 -27.32
CA ALA A 169 -14.15 9.65 -27.55
C ALA A 169 -14.02 9.32 -29.05
N VAL A 170 -14.72 10.04 -29.93
CA VAL A 170 -14.60 9.86 -31.40
C VAL A 170 -13.20 10.23 -31.89
N ILE A 171 -12.64 11.36 -31.42
CA ILE A 171 -11.27 11.77 -31.77
C ILE A 171 -10.27 10.71 -31.31
N TYR A 172 -10.41 10.20 -30.09
CA TYR A 172 -9.54 9.14 -29.58
C TYR A 172 -9.68 7.84 -30.39
N PHE A 173 -10.90 7.46 -30.75
CA PHE A 173 -11.15 6.27 -31.58
C PHE A 173 -10.49 6.40 -32.96
N LEU A 174 -10.61 7.56 -33.62
CA LEU A 174 -9.93 7.83 -34.89
C LEU A 174 -8.41 7.79 -34.73
N PHE A 175 -7.88 8.32 -33.64
CA PHE A 175 -6.44 8.26 -33.32
C PHE A 175 -5.96 6.81 -33.14
N ALA A 176 -6.69 6.00 -32.37
CA ALA A 176 -6.37 4.60 -32.15
C ALA A 176 -6.43 3.79 -33.45
N MET A 177 -7.49 3.95 -34.25
CA MET A 177 -7.61 3.34 -35.58
C MET A 177 -6.46 3.76 -36.50
N SER A 178 -6.06 5.02 -36.46
CA SER A 178 -4.94 5.51 -37.27
C SER A 178 -3.62 4.84 -36.89
N LEU A 179 -3.37 4.64 -35.60
CA LEU A 179 -2.15 3.96 -35.13
C LEU A 179 -2.14 2.48 -35.48
N LEU A 180 -3.24 1.78 -35.21
CA LEU A 180 -3.35 0.33 -35.42
C LEU A 180 -3.32 -0.04 -36.91
N ASN A 181 -4.03 0.70 -37.78
CA ASN A 181 -4.15 0.32 -39.19
C ASN A 181 -2.98 0.79 -40.07
N PHE A 182 -2.39 1.95 -39.76
CA PHE A 182 -1.35 2.55 -40.63
C PHE A 182 0.09 2.37 -40.11
N ASN A 183 0.27 1.69 -38.97
CA ASN A 183 1.57 1.46 -38.35
C ASN A 183 2.45 2.72 -38.22
N ILE A 184 1.84 3.81 -37.76
CA ILE A 184 2.50 5.12 -37.73
C ILE A 184 3.55 5.15 -36.62
N ASP A 185 4.81 5.18 -37.02
CA ASP A 185 5.94 5.38 -36.11
C ASP A 185 6.58 6.76 -36.30
N ASN A 186 6.06 7.77 -35.61
CA ASN A 186 6.60 9.13 -35.61
C ASN A 186 6.75 9.64 -34.17
N LYS A 187 7.81 10.42 -33.91
CA LYS A 187 8.12 11.06 -32.63
C LYS A 187 6.92 11.83 -32.05
N TYR A 188 6.10 12.47 -32.88
CA TYR A 188 4.89 13.17 -32.41
C TYR A 188 3.83 12.20 -31.88
N PHE A 189 3.53 11.13 -32.62
CA PHE A 189 2.56 10.12 -32.20
C PHE A 189 3.03 9.36 -30.96
N ARG A 190 4.34 9.04 -30.86
CA ARG A 190 4.94 8.46 -29.64
C ARG A 190 4.75 9.37 -28.42
N LYS A 191 4.96 10.69 -28.56
CA LYS A 191 4.72 11.65 -27.48
C LYS A 191 3.25 11.70 -27.06
N VAL A 192 2.32 11.70 -28.02
CA VAL A 192 0.88 11.70 -27.71
C VAL A 192 0.49 10.40 -27.01
N ALA A 193 0.96 9.26 -27.51
CA ALA A 193 0.68 7.94 -26.94
C ALA A 193 1.25 7.75 -25.52
N ALA A 194 2.31 8.49 -25.15
CA ALA A 194 2.81 8.51 -23.78
C ALA A 194 1.81 9.13 -22.78
N TYR A 195 0.93 10.02 -23.23
CA TYR A 195 -0.14 10.59 -22.41
C TYR A 195 -1.48 9.87 -22.57
N ILE A 196 -1.75 9.36 -23.77
CA ILE A 196 -3.00 8.69 -24.12
C ILE A 196 -2.65 7.31 -24.69
N PRO A 197 -2.50 6.29 -23.82
CA PRO A 197 -2.03 4.98 -24.26
C PRO A 197 -3.08 4.30 -25.14
N VAL A 198 -2.65 3.84 -26.30
CA VAL A 198 -3.47 3.03 -27.20
C VAL A 198 -3.16 1.56 -26.95
N PRO A 199 -4.12 0.74 -26.51
CA PRO A 199 -3.88 -0.67 -26.24
C PRO A 199 -3.65 -1.44 -27.55
N ALA A 200 -2.64 -2.31 -27.55
CA ALA A 200 -2.41 -3.32 -28.58
C ALA A 200 -2.85 -4.70 -28.13
N LEU A 201 -2.51 -5.09 -26.90
CA LEU A 201 -2.99 -6.33 -26.29
C LEU A 201 -3.80 -6.00 -25.04
N ILE A 202 -4.96 -6.63 -24.89
CA ILE A 202 -5.85 -6.44 -23.74
C ILE A 202 -6.06 -7.80 -23.06
N SER A 203 -5.94 -7.81 -21.74
CA SER A 203 -6.20 -8.97 -20.90
C SER A 203 -6.94 -8.54 -19.63
N LYS A 204 -7.41 -9.51 -18.84
CA LYS A 204 -8.03 -9.22 -17.53
C LYS A 204 -7.06 -8.57 -16.52
N ILE A 205 -5.76 -8.73 -16.72
CA ILE A 205 -4.71 -8.22 -15.81
C ILE A 205 -4.33 -6.79 -16.17
N GLY A 206 -4.44 -6.44 -17.45
CA GLY A 206 -4.09 -5.13 -17.96
C GLY A 206 -3.94 -5.15 -19.47
N PHE A 207 -3.40 -4.06 -20.00
CA PHE A 207 -3.13 -3.92 -21.42
C PHE A 207 -1.66 -3.61 -21.67
N ILE A 208 -1.19 -3.93 -22.87
CA ILE A 208 0.12 -3.54 -23.40
C ILE A 208 -0.17 -2.47 -24.44
N ASP A 209 0.46 -1.32 -24.30
CA ASP A 209 0.28 -0.25 -25.28
C ASP A 209 0.96 -0.58 -26.63
N TYR A 210 0.50 0.13 -27.65
CA TYR A 210 0.91 -0.06 -29.04
C TYR A 210 2.41 0.05 -29.24
N TYR A 211 3.06 1.08 -28.68
CA TYR A 211 4.49 1.28 -28.90
C TYR A 211 5.35 0.27 -28.14
N ASN A 212 4.96 -0.12 -26.93
CA ASN A 212 5.62 -1.20 -26.20
C ASN A 212 5.48 -2.54 -26.93
N TYR A 213 4.30 -2.82 -27.50
CA TYR A 213 4.12 -3.99 -28.37
C TYR A 213 5.01 -3.90 -29.61
N HIS A 214 4.96 -2.78 -30.34
CA HIS A 214 5.68 -2.58 -31.59
C HIS A 214 7.21 -2.64 -31.40
N ASP A 215 7.73 -1.97 -30.38
CA ASP A 215 9.17 -1.96 -30.05
C ASP A 215 9.64 -3.35 -29.60
N SER A 216 8.80 -4.09 -28.87
CA SER A 216 9.12 -5.47 -28.47
C SER A 216 9.06 -6.42 -29.66
N PHE A 217 8.06 -6.26 -30.52
CA PHE A 217 7.89 -7.07 -31.72
C PHE A 217 9.05 -6.88 -32.68
N ASN A 218 9.47 -5.64 -32.94
CA ASN A 218 10.59 -5.34 -33.84
C ASN A 218 11.92 -5.98 -33.38
N LYS A 219 12.14 -6.14 -32.06
CA LYS A 219 13.32 -6.84 -31.52
C LYS A 219 13.34 -8.33 -31.86
N VAL A 220 12.17 -8.96 -31.93
CA VAL A 220 12.04 -10.42 -32.15
C VAL A 220 11.44 -10.78 -33.51
N LYS A 221 11.19 -9.79 -34.36
CA LYS A 221 10.51 -9.98 -35.65
C LYS A 221 11.19 -11.04 -36.53
N LYS A 222 12.52 -11.07 -36.51
CA LYS A 222 13.32 -12.05 -37.29
C LYS A 222 13.18 -13.50 -36.78
N SER A 223 12.81 -13.68 -35.51
CA SER A 223 12.61 -15.02 -34.92
C SER A 223 11.18 -15.53 -35.02
N ILE A 224 10.23 -14.70 -35.45
CA ILE A 224 8.82 -15.11 -35.62
C ILE A 224 8.67 -15.63 -37.05
N GLN A 225 8.48 -16.95 -37.21
CA GLN A 225 8.34 -17.59 -38.52
C GLN A 225 6.92 -18.11 -38.75
N ASN A 226 6.19 -18.43 -37.68
CA ASN A 226 4.83 -18.96 -37.77
C ASN A 226 3.89 -18.31 -36.73
N GLU A 227 2.60 -18.66 -36.81
CA GLU A 227 1.57 -18.16 -35.90
C GLU A 227 1.80 -18.62 -34.44
N GLY A 228 2.40 -19.80 -34.24
CA GLY A 228 2.78 -20.30 -32.92
C GLY A 228 3.82 -19.39 -32.24
N ASP A 229 4.82 -18.94 -32.97
CA ASP A 229 5.86 -18.02 -32.48
C ASP A 229 5.26 -16.66 -32.12
N LEU A 230 4.31 -16.18 -32.92
CA LEU A 230 3.58 -14.95 -32.64
C LEU A 230 2.75 -15.07 -31.35
N ASN A 231 2.08 -16.19 -31.15
CA ASN A 231 1.32 -16.46 -29.93
C ASN A 231 2.24 -16.58 -28.70
N ASN A 232 3.38 -17.25 -28.84
CA ASN A 232 4.40 -17.33 -27.79
C ASN A 232 4.95 -15.95 -27.43
N PHE A 233 5.18 -15.09 -28.42
CA PHE A 233 5.57 -13.71 -28.20
C PHE A 233 4.50 -12.94 -27.42
N LYS A 234 3.23 -13.01 -27.83
CA LYS A 234 2.12 -12.36 -27.09
C LYS A 234 2.04 -12.85 -25.65
N LEU A 235 2.11 -14.17 -25.42
CA LEU A 235 2.12 -14.77 -24.08
C LEU A 235 3.33 -14.30 -23.26
N SER A 236 4.49 -14.08 -23.88
CA SER A 236 5.68 -13.56 -23.19
C SER A 236 5.47 -12.13 -22.66
N LEU A 237 4.78 -11.27 -23.41
CA LEU A 237 4.45 -9.92 -22.95
C LEU A 237 3.41 -9.94 -21.82
N ILE A 238 2.41 -10.83 -21.93
CA ILE A 238 1.43 -11.04 -20.85
C ILE A 238 2.10 -11.59 -19.59
N ARG A 239 3.08 -12.48 -19.72
CA ARG A 239 3.91 -12.96 -18.61
C ARG A 239 4.60 -11.79 -17.91
N GLU A 240 5.16 -10.84 -18.67
CA GLU A 240 5.80 -9.65 -18.11
C GLU A 240 4.79 -8.77 -17.36
N LEU A 241 3.57 -8.59 -17.88
CA LEU A 241 2.51 -7.88 -17.17
C LEU A 241 2.14 -8.56 -15.84
N ILE A 242 1.99 -9.89 -15.83
CA ILE A 242 1.71 -10.65 -14.60
C ILE A 242 2.84 -10.43 -13.58
N LEU A 243 4.08 -10.47 -14.03
CA LEU A 243 5.24 -10.25 -13.16
C LEU A 243 5.27 -8.83 -12.57
N LYS A 244 4.94 -7.81 -13.37
CA LYS A 244 4.83 -6.42 -12.90
C LYS A 244 3.68 -6.23 -11.90
N ASP A 245 2.54 -6.86 -12.13
CA ASP A 245 1.40 -6.83 -11.20
C ASP A 245 1.77 -7.48 -9.85
N LEU A 246 2.40 -8.66 -9.88
CA LEU A 246 2.91 -9.34 -8.68
C LEU A 246 3.98 -8.49 -7.96
N ALA A 247 4.86 -7.82 -8.70
CA ALA A 247 5.83 -6.87 -8.14
C ALA A 247 5.15 -5.80 -7.30
N GLY A 248 4.10 -5.20 -7.88
CA GLY A 248 3.30 -4.17 -7.24
C GLY A 248 2.58 -4.70 -6.01
N GLN A 249 1.97 -5.88 -6.11
CA GLN A 249 1.29 -6.54 -4.99
C GLN A 249 2.21 -6.77 -3.80
N TYR A 250 3.46 -7.19 -4.04
CA TYR A 250 4.44 -7.46 -2.99
C TYR A 250 5.35 -6.27 -2.66
N ASN A 251 5.13 -5.10 -3.26
CA ASN A 251 5.96 -3.90 -3.12
C ASN A 251 7.46 -4.13 -3.43
N ILE A 252 7.77 -5.05 -4.36
CA ILE A 252 9.15 -5.32 -4.77
C ILE A 252 9.58 -4.25 -5.77
N ARG A 253 10.66 -3.53 -5.45
CA ARG A 253 11.18 -2.46 -6.30
C ARG A 253 11.93 -3.05 -7.49
N ILE A 254 11.33 -2.95 -8.67
CA ILE A 254 12.00 -3.26 -9.93
C ILE A 254 13.02 -2.13 -10.20
N GLY A 255 14.31 -2.42 -10.04
CA GLY A 255 15.36 -1.47 -10.38
C GLY A 255 15.47 -1.28 -11.90
N GLU A 256 15.58 -0.03 -12.36
CA GLU A 256 15.57 0.32 -13.80
C GLU A 256 16.66 -0.38 -14.63
N ASN A 257 17.76 -0.82 -14.01
CA ASN A 257 18.94 -1.39 -14.69
C ASN A 257 19.16 -2.89 -14.50
N LYS A 258 18.29 -3.60 -13.76
CA LYS A 258 18.42 -5.06 -13.59
C LYS A 258 17.25 -5.71 -14.31
N GLY A 259 17.54 -6.39 -15.42
CA GLY A 259 16.54 -7.17 -16.14
C GLY A 259 15.73 -8.04 -15.18
N LEU A 260 14.43 -8.18 -15.46
CA LEU A 260 13.40 -8.75 -14.57
C LEU A 260 13.66 -10.19 -14.09
N TYR A 261 14.71 -10.88 -14.54
CA TYR A 261 14.71 -12.33 -14.64
C TYR A 261 15.49 -13.09 -13.55
N GLY A 262 16.52 -12.51 -12.94
CA GLY A 262 17.38 -13.25 -11.99
C GLY A 262 16.95 -13.07 -10.53
N VAL A 263 17.50 -12.05 -9.87
CA VAL A 263 17.28 -11.75 -8.45
C VAL A 263 15.80 -11.52 -8.12
N PHE A 264 15.07 -10.93 -9.05
CA PHE A 264 13.65 -10.63 -8.91
C PHE A 264 12.77 -11.90 -8.90
N LYS A 265 13.21 -12.97 -9.58
CA LYS A 265 12.45 -14.22 -9.69
C LYS A 265 12.44 -14.98 -8.35
N GLU A 266 13.59 -15.04 -7.67
CA GLU A 266 13.70 -15.72 -6.38
C GLU A 266 12.88 -15.02 -5.30
N GLU A 267 12.96 -13.70 -5.23
CA GLU A 267 12.19 -12.90 -4.28
C GLU A 267 10.68 -13.00 -4.54
N LEU A 268 10.26 -12.95 -5.81
CA LEU A 268 8.86 -13.20 -6.17
C LEU A 268 8.40 -14.61 -5.81
N ASN A 269 9.22 -15.63 -6.12
CA ASN A 269 8.89 -17.02 -5.82
C ASN A 269 8.70 -17.22 -4.31
N LYS A 270 9.62 -16.65 -3.51
CA LYS A 270 9.51 -16.65 -2.04
C LYS A 270 8.19 -16.03 -1.57
N ASN A 271 7.84 -14.85 -2.09
CA ASN A 271 6.59 -14.17 -1.72
C ASN A 271 5.35 -14.96 -2.15
N ILE A 272 5.34 -15.56 -3.33
CA ILE A 272 4.23 -16.40 -3.81
C ILE A 272 4.06 -17.64 -2.94
N ILE A 273 5.16 -18.34 -2.61
CA ILE A 273 5.13 -19.52 -1.74
C ILE A 273 4.51 -19.18 -0.38
N LEU A 274 4.78 -17.98 0.15
CA LEU A 274 4.22 -17.50 1.42
C LEU A 274 2.82 -16.84 1.30
N ASP A 275 2.33 -16.59 0.08
CA ASP A 275 1.05 -15.90 -0.12
C ASP A 275 -0.13 -16.79 0.31
N LYS A 276 -0.86 -16.36 1.34
CA LYS A 276 -1.98 -17.10 1.92
C LYS A 276 -3.17 -17.30 0.98
N LYS A 277 -3.34 -16.43 -0.03
CA LYS A 277 -4.41 -16.55 -1.03
C LYS A 277 -4.03 -17.57 -2.09
N ILE A 278 -2.79 -17.55 -2.55
CA ILE A 278 -2.29 -18.48 -3.58
C ILE A 278 -2.07 -19.87 -2.98
N ASN A 279 -1.40 -19.95 -1.83
CA ASN A 279 -0.95 -21.18 -1.19
C ASN A 279 -1.75 -21.54 0.06
N LYS A 280 -3.06 -21.27 0.06
CA LYS A 280 -3.96 -21.46 1.21
C LYS A 280 -3.81 -22.84 1.88
N VAL A 281 -3.75 -23.91 1.08
CA VAL A 281 -3.67 -25.29 1.59
C VAL A 281 -2.33 -25.57 2.27
N ALA A 282 -1.21 -25.18 1.63
CA ALA A 282 0.12 -25.36 2.20
C ALA A 282 0.28 -24.57 3.51
N ILE A 283 -0.14 -23.29 3.51
CA ILE A 283 -0.09 -22.43 4.70
C ILE A 283 -0.97 -22.98 5.84
N SER A 284 -2.18 -23.46 5.54
CA SER A 284 -3.05 -24.04 6.57
C SER A 284 -2.43 -25.31 7.20
N ARG A 285 -1.70 -26.11 6.40
CA ARG A 285 -0.96 -27.28 6.91
C ARG A 285 0.20 -26.86 7.80
N ILE A 286 0.97 -25.85 7.39
CA ILE A 286 2.04 -25.26 8.22
C ILE A 286 1.50 -24.73 9.55
N ASP A 287 0.40 -23.99 9.53
CA ASP A 287 -0.24 -23.46 10.75
C ASP A 287 -0.65 -24.62 11.68
N LYS A 288 -1.15 -25.72 11.11
CA LYS A 288 -1.49 -26.92 11.87
C LYS A 288 -0.25 -27.60 12.48
N ILE A 289 0.81 -27.77 11.70
CA ILE A 289 2.07 -28.35 12.18
C ILE A 289 2.66 -27.53 13.33
N ASN A 290 2.71 -26.20 13.18
CA ASN A 290 3.18 -25.30 14.24
C ASN A 290 2.32 -25.42 15.52
N GLN A 291 1.00 -25.59 15.38
CA GLN A 291 0.11 -25.83 16.52
C GLN A 291 0.44 -27.15 17.24
N LEU A 292 0.69 -28.23 16.49
CA LEU A 292 1.00 -29.55 17.04
C LEU A 292 2.38 -29.58 17.72
N ILE A 293 3.37 -28.94 17.09
CA ILE A 293 4.70 -28.73 17.67
C ILE A 293 4.60 -27.97 19.00
N SER A 294 3.83 -26.88 19.02
CA SER A 294 3.62 -26.07 20.24
C SER A 294 2.88 -26.84 21.33
N SER A 295 2.16 -27.90 20.98
CA SER A 295 1.47 -28.79 21.91
C SER A 295 2.37 -29.91 22.46
N GLY A 296 3.64 -29.95 22.05
CA GLY A 296 4.62 -30.95 22.49
C GLY A 296 4.51 -32.31 21.79
N GLN A 297 3.82 -32.39 20.65
CA GLN A 297 3.80 -33.61 19.85
C GLN A 297 5.17 -33.88 19.19
N ASP A 298 5.46 -35.15 18.94
CA ASP A 298 6.72 -35.58 18.36
C ASP A 298 6.90 -35.07 16.92
N PHE A 299 8.05 -34.46 16.64
CA PHE A 299 8.32 -33.81 15.35
C PHE A 299 8.30 -34.80 14.18
N LYS A 300 8.78 -36.03 14.39
CA LYS A 300 8.80 -37.07 13.36
C LYS A 300 7.39 -37.54 13.05
N GLU A 301 6.57 -37.83 14.06
CA GLU A 301 5.17 -38.22 13.84
C GLU A 301 4.38 -37.14 13.08
N ILE A 302 4.56 -35.86 13.44
CA ILE A 302 3.94 -34.74 12.73
C ILE A 302 4.40 -34.69 11.27
N GLY A 303 5.70 -34.83 11.04
CA GLY A 303 6.31 -34.78 9.72
C GLY A 303 5.79 -35.87 8.79
N GLU A 304 5.74 -37.11 9.27
CA GLU A 304 5.24 -38.26 8.50
C GLU A 304 3.74 -38.16 8.19
N LYS A 305 2.95 -37.48 9.05
CA LYS A 305 1.50 -37.37 8.89
C LYS A 305 1.03 -36.17 8.07
N TYR A 306 1.70 -35.03 8.20
CA TYR A 306 1.26 -33.75 7.62
C TYR A 306 2.20 -33.18 6.57
N GLY A 307 3.45 -33.64 6.51
CA GLY A 307 4.40 -33.30 5.47
C GLY A 307 4.07 -34.00 4.16
N ASP A 308 4.43 -33.38 3.05
CA ASP A 308 4.50 -34.10 1.77
C ASP A 308 5.76 -34.98 1.72
N GLU A 309 6.85 -34.52 2.36
CA GLU A 309 8.05 -35.33 2.60
C GLU A 309 8.60 -35.05 4.01
N PHE A 310 9.15 -36.09 4.64
CA PHE A 310 9.91 -35.99 5.89
C PHE A 310 11.35 -36.44 5.63
N ILE A 311 12.31 -35.58 5.90
CA ILE A 311 13.72 -35.82 5.58
C ILE A 311 14.52 -35.77 6.87
N SER A 312 15.22 -36.85 7.21
CA SER A 312 16.23 -36.86 8.25
C SER A 312 17.58 -37.02 7.59
N LYS A 313 18.39 -35.96 7.55
CA LYS A 313 19.68 -35.96 6.85
C LYS A 313 20.80 -35.54 7.79
N ASP A 314 21.89 -36.29 7.73
CA ASP A 314 23.15 -35.96 8.36
C ASP A 314 23.99 -35.15 7.37
N TYR A 315 24.37 -33.94 7.77
CA TYR A 315 25.28 -33.06 7.03
C TYR A 315 26.67 -33.14 7.62
N ILE A 316 27.69 -32.97 6.78
CA ILE A 316 29.10 -33.04 7.19
C ILE A 316 29.39 -31.93 8.22
N ASN A 317 28.85 -30.74 7.96
CA ASN A 317 28.97 -29.58 8.83
C ASN A 317 27.79 -28.62 8.63
N LYS A 318 27.75 -27.61 9.50
CA LYS A 318 26.72 -26.56 9.50
C LYS A 318 26.69 -25.76 8.18
N ASP A 319 27.85 -25.52 7.58
CA ASP A 319 27.97 -24.73 6.33
C ASP A 319 27.25 -25.41 5.15
N GLU A 320 27.29 -26.74 5.08
CA GLU A 320 26.58 -27.49 4.05
C GLU A 320 25.06 -27.32 4.15
N ALA A 321 24.52 -27.38 5.38
CA ALA A 321 23.11 -27.12 5.62
C ALA A 321 22.72 -25.65 5.33
N MET A 322 23.61 -24.70 5.66
CA MET A 322 23.40 -23.27 5.38
C MET A 322 23.39 -22.96 3.88
N LYS A 323 24.09 -23.70 3.04
CA LYS A 323 24.01 -23.53 1.58
C LYS A 323 22.62 -23.81 1.02
N ILE A 324 21.86 -24.70 1.68
CA ILE A 324 20.52 -25.10 1.25
C ILE A 324 19.46 -24.21 1.90
N PHE A 325 19.53 -24.05 3.22
CA PHE A 325 18.44 -23.42 4.00
C PHE A 325 18.77 -21.99 4.47
N GLY A 326 19.98 -21.50 4.18
CA GLY A 326 20.42 -20.15 4.54
C GLY A 326 20.65 -19.96 6.04
N ARG A 327 20.63 -18.70 6.47
CA ARG A 327 20.93 -18.26 7.84
C ARG A 327 19.93 -18.74 8.89
N GLN A 328 18.75 -19.20 8.49
CA GLN A 328 17.73 -19.68 9.44
C GLN A 328 18.19 -20.96 10.16
N VAL A 329 19.06 -21.76 9.54
CA VAL A 329 19.69 -22.91 10.19
C VAL A 329 20.82 -22.49 11.12
N GLU A 330 21.45 -21.34 10.88
CA GLU A 330 22.59 -20.85 11.67
C GLU A 330 22.20 -20.57 13.13
N ILE A 331 21.01 -20.01 13.32
CA ILE A 331 20.46 -19.58 14.60
C ILE A 331 19.78 -20.70 15.39
N LEU A 332 19.67 -21.90 14.82
CA LEU A 332 19.05 -23.04 15.50
C LEU A 332 19.92 -23.54 16.64
N LYS A 333 19.27 -23.81 17.78
CA LYS A 333 19.88 -24.50 18.93
C LYS A 333 19.54 -25.98 18.86
N LEU A 334 20.32 -26.81 19.56
CA LEU A 334 20.04 -28.24 19.70
C LEU A 334 18.61 -28.47 20.25
N GLY A 335 17.83 -29.31 19.55
CA GLY A 335 16.41 -29.54 19.82
C GLY A 335 15.48 -28.38 19.40
N GLY A 336 16.04 -27.32 18.81
CA GLY A 336 15.31 -26.15 18.36
C GLY A 336 14.66 -26.37 16.99
N ILE A 337 13.49 -25.75 16.82
CA ILE A 337 12.70 -25.81 15.59
C ILE A 337 12.76 -24.44 14.91
N SER A 338 12.93 -24.44 13.59
CA SER A 338 13.05 -23.22 12.80
C SER A 338 11.70 -22.55 12.59
N GLU A 339 11.76 -21.27 12.27
CA GLU A 339 10.67 -20.64 11.53
C GLU A 339 10.49 -21.32 10.17
N VAL A 340 9.38 -21.02 9.51
CA VAL A 340 9.06 -21.56 8.19
C VAL A 340 10.02 -20.99 7.15
N ILE A 341 10.69 -21.87 6.43
CA ILE A 341 11.71 -21.54 5.43
C ILE A 341 11.12 -21.76 4.03
N PRO A 342 10.78 -20.70 3.28
CA PRO A 342 10.39 -20.83 1.89
C PRO A 342 11.64 -21.06 1.03
N PHE A 343 11.75 -22.24 0.42
CA PHE A 343 12.88 -22.60 -0.42
C PHE A 343 12.46 -23.50 -1.57
N GLY A 344 13.05 -23.27 -2.75
CA GLY A 344 12.79 -24.06 -3.95
C GLY A 344 11.30 -24.14 -4.29
N GLN A 345 10.72 -25.32 -4.11
CA GLN A 345 9.34 -25.66 -4.48
C GLN A 345 8.35 -25.65 -3.29
N GLY A 346 8.76 -25.20 -2.11
CA GLY A 346 7.86 -25.27 -0.97
C GLY A 346 8.35 -24.63 0.31
N LEU A 347 7.78 -25.13 1.40
CA LEU A 347 7.94 -24.64 2.75
C LEU A 347 8.62 -25.74 3.58
N TYR A 348 9.67 -25.37 4.30
CA TYR A 348 10.38 -26.26 5.20
C TYR A 348 10.21 -25.80 6.65
N ILE A 349 10.07 -26.76 7.55
CA ILE A 349 10.25 -26.58 9.00
C ILE A 349 11.37 -27.52 9.40
N ILE A 350 12.39 -27.01 10.10
CA ILE A 350 13.61 -27.76 10.40
C ILE A 350 13.74 -27.93 11.91
N ASN A 351 14.16 -29.11 12.34
CA ASN A 351 14.53 -29.42 13.72
C ASN A 351 16.00 -29.88 13.76
N LEU A 352 16.81 -29.26 14.63
CA LEU A 352 18.20 -29.64 14.83
C LEU A 352 18.29 -30.75 15.89
N LEU A 353 18.67 -31.96 15.47
CA LEU A 353 18.79 -33.10 16.39
C LEU A 353 20.16 -33.23 17.03
N ASN A 354 21.22 -32.91 16.29
CA ASN A 354 22.59 -33.10 16.75
C ASN A 354 23.53 -32.08 16.11
N GLU A 355 24.44 -31.51 16.90
CA GLU A 355 25.47 -30.58 16.43
C GLU A 355 26.80 -30.91 17.12
N ASN A 356 27.71 -31.51 16.36
CA ASN A 356 29.04 -31.92 16.81
C ASN A 356 30.07 -31.43 15.78
N ALA A 357 31.36 -31.51 16.11
CA ALA A 357 32.45 -31.12 15.20
C ALA A 357 32.46 -31.89 13.86
N TYR A 358 31.80 -33.05 13.79
CA TYR A 358 31.82 -33.97 12.66
C TYR A 358 30.44 -34.32 12.10
N SER A 359 29.36 -33.85 12.73
CA SER A 359 28.00 -34.17 12.29
C SER A 359 27.03 -33.07 12.65
N TYR A 360 26.20 -32.72 11.66
CA TYR A 360 25.12 -31.76 11.81
C TYR A 360 23.82 -32.41 11.33
N LYS A 361 23.02 -32.93 12.26
CA LYS A 361 21.84 -33.74 11.95
C LYS A 361 20.57 -32.92 11.99
N LEU A 362 19.90 -32.83 10.85
CA LEU A 362 18.62 -32.13 10.71
C LEU A 362 17.50 -33.09 10.38
N GLN A 363 16.35 -32.84 10.98
CA GLN A 363 15.06 -33.31 10.46
C GLN A 363 14.34 -32.14 9.82
N SER A 364 13.67 -32.37 8.69
CA SER A 364 12.85 -31.37 8.05
C SER A 364 11.52 -31.95 7.59
N ILE A 365 10.48 -31.13 7.75
CA ILE A 365 9.15 -31.36 7.21
C ILE A 365 9.04 -30.47 5.99
N PHE A 366 8.82 -31.06 4.82
CA PHE A 366 8.61 -30.36 3.57
C PHE A 366 7.13 -30.36 3.21
N ILE A 367 6.63 -29.19 2.81
CA ILE A 367 5.28 -29.03 2.26
C ILE A 367 5.40 -28.32 0.92
N LYS A 368 4.94 -29.00 -0.13
CA LYS A 368 4.91 -28.48 -1.49
C LYS A 368 3.98 -27.27 -1.56
N ALA A 369 4.49 -26.19 -2.12
CA ALA A 369 3.73 -24.99 -2.41
C ALA A 369 3.73 -24.72 -3.91
N LYS A 370 2.73 -24.00 -4.36
CA LYS A 370 2.66 -23.48 -5.72
C LYS A 370 3.75 -22.44 -5.91
N THR A 371 4.64 -22.69 -6.86
CA THR A 371 5.76 -21.81 -7.19
C THR A 371 5.33 -20.67 -8.11
N LEU A 372 6.22 -19.70 -8.34
CA LEU A 372 6.02 -18.65 -9.34
C LEU A 372 5.78 -19.24 -10.73
N ASP A 373 6.56 -20.24 -11.14
CA ASP A 373 6.41 -20.84 -12.48
C ASP A 373 5.08 -21.59 -12.61
N ASP A 374 4.65 -22.31 -11.57
CA ASP A 374 3.31 -22.95 -11.53
C ASP A 374 2.19 -21.91 -11.62
N TYR A 375 2.34 -20.80 -10.89
CA TYR A 375 1.38 -19.70 -10.92
C TYR A 375 1.29 -19.04 -12.28
N LEU A 376 2.44 -18.76 -12.91
CA LEU A 376 2.49 -18.18 -14.26
C LEU A 376 1.89 -19.13 -15.29
N ALA A 377 2.20 -20.42 -15.24
CA ALA A 377 1.65 -21.41 -16.16
C ALA A 377 0.12 -21.47 -16.09
N GLU A 378 -0.44 -21.54 -14.88
CA GLU A 378 -1.90 -21.55 -14.68
C GLU A 378 -2.56 -20.23 -15.10
N LYS A 379 -1.91 -19.09 -14.83
CA LYS A 379 -2.45 -17.78 -15.23
C LYS A 379 -2.40 -17.60 -16.74
N LEU A 380 -1.33 -18.00 -17.39
CA LEU A 380 -1.19 -17.91 -18.85
C LEU A 380 -2.13 -18.85 -19.58
N SER A 381 -2.41 -20.05 -19.05
CA SER A 381 -3.36 -20.97 -19.68
C SER A 381 -4.82 -20.52 -19.54
N SER A 382 -5.14 -19.76 -18.49
CA SER A 382 -6.51 -19.28 -18.22
C SER A 382 -6.81 -17.88 -18.76
N ILE A 383 -5.80 -17.13 -19.19
CA ILE A 383 -5.97 -15.74 -19.62
C ILE A 383 -6.45 -15.67 -21.06
N LYS A 384 -7.55 -14.94 -21.28
CA LYS A 384 -7.99 -14.54 -22.62
C LYS A 384 -7.26 -13.24 -22.99
N VAL A 385 -6.57 -13.29 -24.12
CA VAL A 385 -5.86 -12.14 -24.69
C VAL A 385 -6.62 -11.69 -25.93
N TRP A 386 -6.98 -10.41 -25.97
CA TRP A 386 -7.51 -9.76 -27.17
C TRP A 386 -6.42 -8.93 -27.80
N SER A 387 -6.16 -9.19 -29.07
CA SER A 387 -5.19 -8.43 -29.86
C SER A 387 -5.93 -7.46 -30.76
N LEU A 388 -5.49 -6.20 -30.77
CA LEU A 388 -6.01 -5.13 -31.60
C LEU A 388 -5.06 -4.78 -32.76
N VAL A 389 -3.93 -5.47 -32.85
CA VAL A 389 -2.83 -5.23 -33.80
C VAL A 389 -2.71 -6.34 -34.85
N ASP A 390 -3.53 -7.39 -34.77
CA ASP A 390 -3.59 -8.46 -35.77
C ASP A 390 -4.68 -8.24 -36.81
#